data_AF-E1Z2C0-F1
#
_entry.id   AF-E1Z2C0-F1
#
_cell.length_a   1.000
_cell.length_b   1.000
_cell.length_c   1.000
_cell.angle_alpha   90.00
_cell.angle_beta   90.00
_cell.angle_gamma   90.00
#
_symmetry.space_group_name_H-M   'P 1'
#
loop_
_entity.id
_entity.type
_entity.pdbx_description
1 polymer ?
#
loop_
_entity_poly.entity_id
_entity_poly.type
_entity_poly.pdbx_seq_one_letter_code
_entity_poly.pdbx_strand_id
1 'polypeptide(L)'
;MALVGHSAGGWIARILLGGEAYQGVRYVRSGLVHTLLTLGTPHASIEAYPFGRAQEMLTGAHLDQAPAGVRGSSLQFANHFYPAAASLGGVRVVCACGDAIRGRALWGAGGSSSSSSSTAGDSDADAGSSSGSGDGITKWDRYFAYESYKSGCGRGDVDGDGVTPLCISQLPGAEELVLPGVWHSPRRKAGQLWYGDAAVQQQWQQYLLEPQGSAVGSG
;
A
#
# COMPACT_ATOMS: atom_id res chain seq x y z
N MET A 1 -11.67 17.65 -10.59
CA MET A 1 -11.98 16.20 -10.57
C MET A 1 -11.17 15.52 -9.47
N ALA A 2 -11.69 14.47 -8.84
CA ALA A 2 -10.92 13.56 -7.99
C ALA A 2 -10.55 12.28 -8.76
N LEU A 3 -9.39 11.69 -8.46
CA LEU A 3 -8.94 10.42 -8.99
C LEU A 3 -8.80 9.40 -7.85
N VAL A 4 -9.33 8.20 -8.06
CA VAL A 4 -9.17 7.08 -7.13
C VAL A 4 -8.25 6.04 -7.76
N GLY A 5 -7.13 5.74 -7.09
CA GLY A 5 -6.19 4.70 -7.50
C GLY A 5 -6.20 3.54 -6.51
N HIS A 6 -6.68 2.37 -6.92
CA HIS A 6 -6.60 1.15 -6.11
C HIS A 6 -5.34 0.35 -6.45
N SER A 7 -4.65 -0.16 -5.42
CA SER A 7 -3.45 -1.00 -5.59
C SER A 7 -2.43 -0.31 -6.51
N ALA A 8 -1.98 -0.95 -7.59
CA ALA A 8 -1.08 -0.37 -8.59
C ALA A 8 -1.59 0.92 -9.26
N GLY A 9 -2.91 1.11 -9.29
CA GLY A 9 -3.53 2.32 -9.83
C GLY A 9 -3.05 3.60 -9.15
N GLY A 10 -2.62 3.55 -7.88
CA GLY A 10 -2.12 4.72 -7.16
C GLY A 10 -0.78 5.25 -7.67
N TRP A 11 0.18 4.40 -8.04
CA TRP A 11 1.43 4.89 -8.66
C TRP A 11 1.26 5.19 -10.14
N ILE A 12 0.37 4.49 -10.85
CA ILE A 12 0.00 4.88 -12.22
C ILE A 12 -0.65 6.27 -12.22
N ALA A 13 -1.50 6.57 -11.24
CA ALA A 13 -2.07 7.90 -11.06
C ALA A 13 -0.98 8.96 -10.80
N ARG A 14 0.04 8.67 -9.98
CA ARG A 14 1.20 9.57 -9.78
C ARG A 14 1.87 9.90 -11.12
N ILE A 15 2.08 8.91 -11.98
CA ILE A 15 2.65 9.11 -13.34
C ILE A 15 1.73 9.97 -14.21
N LEU A 16 0.43 9.71 -14.20
CA LEU A 16 -0.56 10.46 -14.97
C LEU A 16 -0.59 11.95 -14.58
N LEU A 17 -0.49 12.24 -13.28
CA LEU A 17 -0.51 13.60 -12.74
C LEU A 17 0.79 14.36 -13.00
N GLY A 18 1.90 13.63 -13.00
CA GLY A 18 3.24 14.20 -13.07
C GLY A 18 3.64 14.75 -14.45
N GLY A 19 4.71 15.57 -14.41
CA GLY A 19 5.23 16.30 -15.57
C GLY A 19 6.25 15.55 -16.43
N GLU A 20 6.89 14.51 -15.88
CA GLU A 20 7.93 13.74 -16.55
C GLU A 20 7.41 12.79 -17.61
N ALA A 21 8.21 12.64 -18.67
CA ALA A 21 7.86 11.79 -19.79
C ALA A 21 7.94 10.31 -19.39
N TYR A 22 6.80 9.63 -19.45
CA TYR A 22 6.69 8.20 -19.23
C TYR A 22 6.48 7.49 -20.57
N GLN A 23 7.43 6.62 -20.96
CA GLN A 23 7.46 5.97 -22.28
C GLN A 23 7.28 6.97 -23.45
N GLY A 24 7.90 8.15 -23.34
CA GLY A 24 7.86 9.21 -24.35
C GLY A 24 6.65 10.14 -24.30
N VAL A 25 5.71 9.93 -23.38
CA VAL A 25 4.49 10.74 -23.24
C VAL A 25 4.53 11.55 -21.94
N ARG A 26 4.30 12.86 -22.01
CA ARG A 26 4.05 13.72 -20.84
C ARG A 26 2.53 13.86 -20.66
N TYR A 27 2.01 13.39 -19.53
CA TYR A 27 0.57 13.42 -19.27
C TYR A 27 0.11 14.72 -18.61
N VAL A 28 0.85 15.21 -17.60
CA VAL A 28 0.68 16.53 -16.95
C VAL A 28 -0.77 16.81 -16.52
N ARG A 29 -1.40 15.86 -15.82
CA ARG A 29 -2.83 15.97 -15.43
C ARG A 29 -3.09 16.60 -14.08
N SER A 30 -2.06 17.02 -13.34
CA SER A 30 -2.21 17.69 -12.04
C SER A 30 -3.18 18.88 -12.07
N GLY A 31 -3.17 19.70 -13.13
CA GLY A 31 -4.08 20.85 -13.25
C GLY A 31 -5.57 20.51 -13.43
N LEU A 32 -5.93 19.25 -13.66
CA LEU A 32 -7.33 18.80 -13.81
C LEU A 32 -7.85 18.05 -12.56
N VAL A 33 -6.94 17.65 -11.68
CA VAL A 33 -7.22 16.78 -10.55
C VAL A 33 -6.95 17.55 -9.26
N HIS A 34 -7.95 17.77 -8.42
CA HIS A 34 -7.74 18.41 -7.13
C HIS A 34 -7.30 17.41 -6.05
N THR A 35 -7.75 16.15 -6.14
CA THR A 35 -7.45 15.10 -5.16
C THR A 35 -7.07 13.79 -5.84
N LEU A 36 -5.99 13.16 -5.38
CA LEU A 36 -5.67 11.74 -5.59
C LEU A 36 -5.94 10.98 -4.28
N LEU A 37 -6.91 10.07 -4.29
CA LEU A 37 -7.14 9.14 -3.19
C LEU A 37 -6.62 7.76 -3.59
N THR A 38 -5.70 7.18 -2.82
CA THR A 38 -5.20 5.82 -3.04
C THR A 38 -5.82 4.84 -2.07
N LEU A 39 -6.10 3.62 -2.55
CA LEU A 39 -6.73 2.54 -1.78
C LEU A 39 -5.79 1.33 -1.80
N GLY A 40 -5.14 1.06 -0.67
CA GLY A 40 -4.22 -0.07 -0.52
C GLY A 40 -3.04 -0.03 -1.50
N THR A 41 -2.57 1.13 -1.91
CA THR A 41 -1.43 1.26 -2.83
C THR A 41 -0.11 1.09 -2.09
N PRO A 42 0.73 0.08 -2.42
CA PRO A 42 2.04 -0.09 -1.77
C PRO A 42 3.09 0.86 -2.39
N HIS A 43 2.98 2.16 -2.07
CA HIS A 43 3.84 3.23 -2.60
C HIS A 43 5.34 2.99 -2.40
N ALA A 44 5.74 2.39 -1.29
CA ALA A 44 7.15 2.14 -0.96
C ALA A 44 7.55 0.66 -1.13
N SER A 45 6.86 -0.10 -1.99
CA SER A 45 7.20 -1.51 -2.23
C SER A 45 8.63 -1.69 -2.73
N ILE A 46 9.34 -2.69 -2.20
CA ILE A 46 10.65 -3.14 -2.68
C ILE A 46 10.55 -4.10 -3.87
N GLU A 47 9.33 -4.48 -4.27
CA GLU A 47 9.04 -5.36 -5.42
C GLU A 47 9.76 -6.74 -5.38
N ALA A 48 10.01 -7.29 -4.19
CA ALA A 48 10.70 -8.56 -4.01
C ALA A 48 9.75 -9.77 -4.17
N TYR A 49 9.03 -9.83 -5.30
CA TYR A 49 8.03 -10.87 -5.56
C TYR A 49 8.69 -12.24 -5.81
N PRO A 50 8.47 -13.25 -4.96
CA PRO A 50 9.20 -14.53 -4.99
C PRO A 50 8.92 -15.37 -6.25
N PHE A 51 7.83 -15.11 -6.96
CA PHE A 51 7.47 -15.78 -8.22
C PHE A 51 7.62 -14.88 -9.45
N GLY A 52 8.38 -13.79 -9.30
CA GLY A 52 8.47 -12.74 -10.30
C GLY A 52 7.25 -11.84 -10.32
N ARG A 53 7.35 -10.77 -11.10
CA ARG A 53 6.26 -9.83 -11.37
C ARG A 53 5.68 -10.12 -12.74
N ALA A 54 4.43 -9.72 -12.97
CA ALA A 54 3.96 -9.50 -14.33
C ALA A 54 4.95 -8.56 -15.02
N GLN A 55 5.57 -9.02 -16.10
CA GLN A 55 6.59 -8.24 -16.78
C GLN A 55 5.94 -6.99 -17.37
N GLU A 56 6.31 -5.83 -16.84
CA GLU A 56 5.95 -4.58 -17.49
C GLU A 56 6.72 -4.49 -18.82
N MET A 57 5.99 -4.43 -19.93
CA MET A 57 6.55 -4.20 -21.26
C MET A 57 6.81 -2.71 -21.44
N LEU A 58 7.76 -2.17 -20.67
CA LEU A 58 8.17 -0.77 -20.80
C LEU A 58 9.08 -0.61 -22.01
N THR A 59 8.79 0.35 -22.87
CA THR A 59 9.55 0.65 -24.09
C THR A 59 9.96 2.12 -24.15
N GLY A 60 11.06 2.42 -24.86
CA GLY A 60 11.50 3.79 -25.17
C GLY A 60 12.73 4.30 -24.42
N ALA A 61 13.32 5.37 -24.96
CA ALA A 61 14.65 5.92 -24.61
C ALA A 61 14.81 6.41 -23.16
N HIS A 62 13.71 6.60 -22.40
CA HIS A 62 13.79 7.05 -21.01
C HIS A 62 14.15 5.93 -20.02
N LEU A 63 13.95 4.65 -20.35
CA LEU A 63 14.55 3.57 -19.56
C LEU A 63 16.08 3.56 -19.74
N ASP A 64 16.56 3.93 -20.92
CA ASP A 64 17.99 3.93 -21.25
C ASP A 64 18.74 5.15 -20.71
N GLN A 65 18.03 6.23 -20.36
CA GLN A 65 18.62 7.47 -19.84
C GLN A 65 18.26 7.78 -18.39
N ALA A 66 17.24 7.13 -17.80
CA ALA A 66 16.94 7.33 -16.40
C ALA A 66 18.06 6.75 -15.50
N PRO A 67 18.28 7.34 -14.30
CA PRO A 67 19.24 6.82 -13.34
C PRO A 67 19.02 5.33 -13.11
N ALA A 68 20.08 4.56 -12.84
CA ALA A 68 20.03 3.11 -12.77
C ALA A 68 18.90 2.55 -11.85
N GLY A 69 18.49 3.30 -10.82
CA GLY A 69 17.39 2.96 -9.91
C GLY A 69 15.96 3.19 -10.43
N VAL A 70 15.80 3.72 -11.65
CA VAL A 70 14.50 3.94 -12.33
C VAL A 70 14.22 2.83 -13.36
N ARG A 71 15.25 2.03 -13.68
CA ARG A 71 15.16 0.96 -14.67
C ARG A 71 14.51 -0.25 -14.04
N GLY A 72 13.21 -0.40 -14.24
CA GLY A 72 12.56 -1.65 -13.86
C GLY A 72 11.06 -1.59 -13.89
N SER A 73 10.41 -0.63 -13.24
CA SER A 73 8.94 -0.61 -13.10
C SER A 73 8.36 0.80 -13.15
N SER A 74 7.05 0.85 -13.41
CA SER A 74 6.21 2.02 -13.20
C SER A 74 6.34 2.55 -11.76
N LEU A 75 6.43 1.65 -10.78
CA LEU A 75 6.58 2.04 -9.38
C LEU A 75 7.93 2.72 -9.12
N GLN A 76 9.04 2.17 -9.60
CA GLN A 76 10.37 2.78 -9.49
C GLN A 76 10.40 4.15 -10.17
N PHE A 77 9.80 4.26 -11.36
CA PHE A 77 9.64 5.56 -12.04
C PHE A 77 8.87 6.55 -11.19
N ALA A 78 7.71 6.15 -10.66
CA ALA A 78 6.90 7.00 -9.79
C ALA A 78 7.67 7.41 -8.53
N ASN A 79 8.39 6.48 -7.89
CA ASN A 79 9.16 6.73 -6.67
C ASN A 79 10.34 7.66 -6.89
N HIS A 80 10.94 7.63 -8.08
CA HIS A 80 12.04 8.53 -8.40
C HIS A 80 11.55 9.95 -8.70
N PHE A 81 10.60 10.11 -9.62
CA PHE A 81 10.18 11.43 -10.08
C PHE A 81 9.10 12.06 -9.21
N TYR A 82 8.29 11.24 -8.54
CA TYR A 82 7.16 11.68 -7.72
C TYR A 82 7.19 11.08 -6.31
N PRO A 83 8.26 11.29 -5.53
CA PRO A 83 8.50 10.58 -4.27
C PRO A 83 7.52 10.95 -3.14
N ALA A 84 6.80 12.07 -3.25
CA ALA A 84 6.00 12.65 -2.18
C ALA A 84 4.78 13.39 -2.74
N ALA A 85 3.77 13.66 -1.91
CA ALA A 85 2.57 14.41 -2.33
C ALA A 85 2.93 15.78 -2.95
N ALA A 86 3.92 16.48 -2.39
CA ALA A 86 4.40 17.77 -2.88
C ALA A 86 4.91 17.75 -4.33
N SER A 87 5.32 16.58 -4.84
CA SER A 87 5.79 16.42 -6.23
C SER A 87 4.65 16.37 -7.27
N LEU A 88 3.38 16.36 -6.84
CA LEU A 88 2.22 16.23 -7.71
C LEU A 88 1.51 17.55 -8.01
N GLY A 89 2.21 18.69 -7.89
CA GLY A 89 1.74 19.97 -8.40
C GLY A 89 0.47 20.51 -7.72
N GLY A 90 0.38 20.40 -6.39
CA GLY A 90 -0.75 20.93 -5.60
C GLY A 90 -1.96 20.01 -5.50
N VAL A 91 -1.91 18.82 -6.11
CA VAL A 91 -2.93 17.78 -5.91
C VAL A 91 -2.91 17.35 -4.44
N ARG A 92 -4.07 17.41 -3.76
CA ARG A 92 -4.24 16.81 -2.43
C ARG A 92 -4.08 15.30 -2.56
N VAL A 93 -3.25 14.68 -1.72
CA VAL A 93 -3.06 13.23 -1.73
C VAL A 93 -3.58 12.65 -0.42
N VAL A 94 -4.41 11.62 -0.54
CA VAL A 94 -4.94 10.87 0.60
C VAL A 94 -4.61 9.40 0.36
N CYS A 95 -3.90 8.79 1.30
CA CYS A 95 -3.49 7.39 1.25
C CYS A 95 -4.33 6.60 2.26
N ALA A 96 -5.30 5.85 1.74
CA ALA A 96 -6.13 4.98 2.54
C ALA A 96 -5.68 3.53 2.44
N CYS A 97 -5.57 2.85 3.58
CA CYS A 97 -5.21 1.43 3.60
C CYS A 97 -5.94 0.72 4.75
N GLY A 98 -6.43 -0.48 4.47
CA GLY A 98 -7.04 -1.33 5.48
C GLY A 98 -6.02 -2.03 6.36
N ASP A 99 -6.43 -2.39 7.57
CA ASP A 99 -5.62 -3.10 8.57
C ASP A 99 -6.20 -4.49 8.92
N ALA A 100 -6.93 -5.08 7.97
CA ALA A 100 -7.71 -6.30 8.17
C ALA A 100 -6.96 -7.48 8.78
N ILE A 101 -5.66 -7.59 8.54
CA ILE A 101 -4.91 -8.76 8.98
C ILE A 101 -3.43 -8.46 9.24
N ARG A 102 -2.96 -8.97 10.38
CA ARG A 102 -1.54 -9.14 10.66
C ARG A 102 -1.01 -10.43 10.05
N GLY A 103 0.01 -10.32 9.20
CA GLY A 103 0.70 -11.47 8.63
C GLY A 103 1.39 -12.31 9.72
N ARG A 104 1.33 -13.63 9.59
CA ARG A 104 2.05 -14.57 10.46
C ARG A 104 2.64 -15.70 9.62
N ALA A 105 3.90 -16.05 9.88
CA ALA A 105 4.51 -17.24 9.31
C ALA A 105 3.76 -18.52 9.78
N LEU A 106 3.84 -19.59 8.99
CA LEU A 106 3.44 -20.92 9.46
C LEU A 106 4.48 -21.43 10.48
N TRP A 107 4.00 -22.09 11.55
CA TRP A 107 4.86 -22.74 12.56
C TRP A 107 5.99 -23.54 11.89
N GLY A 108 7.25 -23.26 12.28
CA GLY A 108 8.42 -24.08 11.89
C GLY A 108 9.27 -23.58 10.71
N ALA A 109 8.99 -22.42 10.10
CA ALA A 109 9.79 -21.89 8.97
C ALA A 109 10.91 -20.90 9.39
N GLY A 110 11.35 -20.92 10.65
CA GLY A 110 12.50 -20.17 11.14
C GLY A 110 13.65 -21.10 11.47
N GLY A 111 14.60 -21.24 10.53
CA GLY A 111 15.83 -22.01 10.72
C GLY A 111 16.75 -21.40 11.78
N SER A 112 17.39 -22.30 12.52
CA SER A 112 18.26 -22.11 13.66
C SER A 112 19.50 -21.24 13.39
N SER A 113 19.88 -20.41 14.37
CA SER A 113 21.28 -20.13 14.69
C SER A 113 21.47 -20.29 16.20
N SER A 114 22.34 -21.23 16.57
CA SER A 114 22.67 -21.59 17.95
C SER A 114 24.01 -20.98 18.35
N SER A 115 24.08 -20.41 19.56
CA SER A 115 25.13 -20.73 20.54
C SER A 115 24.65 -20.34 21.96
N SER A 116 25.11 -21.13 22.92
CA SER A 116 24.49 -21.50 24.20
C SER A 116 24.99 -20.73 25.43
N SER A 117 24.16 -20.57 26.47
CA SER A 117 24.32 -21.23 27.80
C SER A 117 23.47 -20.61 28.93
N SER A 118 22.72 -21.49 29.65
CA SER A 118 22.22 -21.46 31.06
C SER A 118 21.54 -20.18 31.62
N THR A 119 20.40 -20.19 32.33
CA THR A 119 19.60 -21.20 33.04
C THR A 119 18.30 -20.55 33.53
N ALA A 120 17.23 -21.36 33.61
CA ALA A 120 16.08 -21.30 34.54
C ALA A 120 15.06 -20.13 34.44
N GLY A 121 13.79 -20.50 34.20
CA GLY A 121 12.63 -19.65 34.40
C GLY A 121 11.41 -20.07 33.58
N ASP A 122 10.82 -21.22 33.91
CA ASP A 122 9.49 -21.64 33.44
C ASP A 122 8.43 -20.62 33.88
N SER A 123 7.75 -20.00 32.92
CA SER A 123 6.28 -19.91 32.83
C SER A 123 5.92 -18.91 31.74
N ASP A 124 5.46 -19.39 30.60
CA ASP A 124 4.37 -18.75 29.85
C ASP A 124 3.78 -19.80 28.92
N ALA A 125 2.93 -20.63 29.52
CA ALA A 125 1.88 -21.30 28.79
C ALA A 125 0.87 -20.24 28.33
N ASP A 126 1.05 -19.67 27.14
CA ASP A 126 -0.10 -19.11 26.42
C ASP A 126 -0.85 -20.29 25.78
N ALA A 127 -1.54 -21.00 26.66
CA ALA A 127 -2.65 -21.85 26.31
C ALA A 127 -3.72 -20.93 25.69
N GLY A 128 -4.00 -21.18 24.41
CA GLY A 128 -4.96 -20.41 23.64
C GLY A 128 -6.23 -20.11 24.43
N SER A 129 -6.47 -18.82 24.62
CA SER A 129 -7.79 -18.32 24.97
C SER A 129 -8.43 -17.74 23.72
N SER A 130 -9.18 -18.60 23.05
CA SER A 130 -10.24 -18.20 22.14
C SER A 130 -11.27 -17.38 22.94
N SER A 131 -11.27 -16.07 22.77
CA SER A 131 -12.37 -15.20 23.19
C SER A 131 -12.93 -14.41 22.00
N GLY A 132 -13.77 -15.09 21.22
CA GLY A 132 -15.09 -14.59 20.83
C GLY A 132 -15.21 -13.27 20.08
N SER A 133 -14.93 -13.30 18.77
CA SER A 133 -15.79 -12.83 17.68
C SER A 133 -15.10 -13.25 16.39
N GLY A 134 -15.31 -14.51 15.98
CA GLY A 134 -14.50 -15.15 14.95
C GLY A 134 -14.62 -14.44 13.61
N ASP A 135 -13.67 -13.55 13.33
CA ASP A 135 -13.45 -12.82 12.07
C ASP A 135 -13.29 -13.71 10.82
N GLY A 136 -13.37 -15.04 10.98
CA GLY A 136 -13.23 -16.02 9.91
C GLY A 136 -11.80 -16.11 9.35
N ILE A 137 -10.82 -15.49 10.02
CA ILE A 137 -9.43 -15.45 9.57
C ILE A 137 -8.73 -16.76 9.93
N THR A 138 -8.21 -17.45 8.91
CA THR A 138 -7.49 -18.72 9.06
C THR A 138 -5.98 -18.50 9.16
N LYS A 139 -5.26 -19.53 9.59
CA LYS A 139 -3.78 -19.57 9.54
C LYS A 139 -3.24 -19.34 8.13
N TRP A 140 -3.97 -19.77 7.09
CA TRP A 140 -3.55 -19.62 5.71
C TRP A 140 -3.71 -18.18 5.23
N ASP A 141 -4.78 -17.49 5.63
CA ASP A 141 -4.94 -16.05 5.32
C ASP A 141 -3.77 -15.25 5.91
N ARG A 142 -3.40 -15.54 7.16
CA ARG A 142 -2.25 -14.89 7.84
C ARG A 142 -0.92 -15.20 7.14
N TYR A 143 -0.75 -16.41 6.65
CA TYR A 143 0.45 -16.81 5.91
C TYR A 143 0.55 -16.16 4.53
N PHE A 144 -0.55 -16.09 3.78
CA PHE A 144 -0.55 -15.40 2.50
C PHE A 144 -0.30 -13.90 2.65
N ALA A 145 -0.91 -13.26 3.67
CA ALA A 145 -0.59 -11.89 4.03
C ALA A 145 0.89 -11.73 4.38
N TYR A 146 1.45 -12.65 5.19
CA TYR A 146 2.87 -12.64 5.56
C TYR A 146 3.81 -12.66 4.35
N GLU A 147 3.60 -13.58 3.41
CA GLU A 147 4.43 -13.68 2.20
C GLU A 147 4.26 -12.44 1.31
N SER A 148 3.05 -11.92 1.16
CA SER A 148 2.77 -10.68 0.42
C SER A 148 3.53 -9.50 1.05
N TYR A 149 3.40 -9.30 2.35
CA TYR A 149 4.02 -8.18 3.04
C TYR A 149 5.54 -8.28 3.06
N LYS A 150 6.08 -9.50 3.22
CA LYS A 150 7.52 -9.74 3.13
C LYS A 150 8.06 -9.37 1.75
N SER A 151 7.33 -9.66 0.68
CA SER A 151 7.71 -9.24 -0.68
C SER A 151 7.65 -7.73 -0.90
N GLY A 152 6.75 -7.03 -0.20
CA GLY A 152 6.55 -5.59 -0.35
C GLY A 152 7.46 -4.74 0.54
N CYS A 153 7.69 -5.13 1.79
CA CYS A 153 8.40 -4.31 2.78
C CYS A 153 9.56 -5.04 3.49
N GLY A 154 9.87 -6.28 3.11
CA GLY A 154 10.90 -7.09 3.75
C GLY A 154 10.48 -7.73 5.08
N ARG A 155 9.31 -7.37 5.62
CA ARG A 155 8.76 -7.91 6.87
C ARG A 155 7.36 -8.47 6.65
N GLY A 156 7.17 -9.73 7.01
CA GLY A 156 5.85 -10.38 6.88
C GLY A 156 4.94 -10.18 8.09
N ASP A 157 5.51 -9.87 9.25
CA ASP A 157 4.85 -9.82 10.57
C ASP A 157 4.24 -8.44 10.88
N VAL A 158 3.60 -7.82 9.90
CA VAL A 158 3.04 -6.47 9.96
C VAL A 158 1.53 -6.47 9.66
N ASP A 159 0.86 -5.36 9.95
CA ASP A 159 -0.56 -5.17 9.71
C ASP A 159 -0.81 -4.59 8.30
N GLY A 160 -1.95 -4.92 7.71
CA GLY A 160 -2.34 -4.47 6.37
C GLY A 160 -3.65 -5.08 5.88
N ASP A 161 -3.95 -4.87 4.60
CA ASP A 161 -5.23 -5.25 3.98
C ASP A 161 -5.24 -6.67 3.37
N GLY A 162 -4.24 -7.48 3.69
CA GLY A 162 -4.00 -8.82 3.17
C GLY A 162 -3.10 -8.88 1.93
N VAL A 163 -2.80 -7.73 1.30
CA VAL A 163 -1.87 -7.62 0.18
C VAL A 163 -0.82 -6.55 0.44
N THR A 164 -1.28 -5.35 0.79
CA THR A 164 -0.47 -4.17 1.06
C THR A 164 -0.33 -3.97 2.56
N PRO A 165 0.90 -3.97 3.11
CA PRO A 165 1.13 -3.62 4.50
C PRO A 165 1.06 -2.10 4.69
N LEU A 166 0.55 -1.66 5.85
CA LEU A 166 0.39 -0.24 6.20
C LEU A 166 1.71 0.54 6.10
N CYS A 167 2.83 -0.09 6.49
CA CYS A 167 4.14 0.56 6.53
C CYS A 167 4.67 1.03 5.16
N ILE A 168 4.10 0.54 4.05
CA ILE A 168 4.44 0.99 2.69
C ILE A 168 3.25 1.60 1.94
N SER A 169 2.10 1.74 2.59
CA SER A 169 0.89 2.28 1.97
C SER A 169 0.85 3.80 1.95
N GLN A 170 1.73 4.46 2.71
CA GLN A 170 1.78 5.92 2.82
C GLN A 170 2.74 6.54 1.81
N LEU A 171 2.32 7.68 1.25
CA LEU A 171 3.18 8.56 0.48
C LEU A 171 3.59 9.75 1.35
N PRO A 172 4.89 10.13 1.42
CA PRO A 172 5.32 11.27 2.22
C PRO A 172 4.52 12.55 1.92
N GLY A 173 4.03 13.22 2.97
CA GLY A 173 3.22 14.43 2.85
C GLY A 173 1.76 14.24 2.43
N ALA A 174 1.30 13.00 2.23
CA ALA A 174 -0.11 12.69 2.05
C ALA A 174 -0.86 12.63 3.39
N GLU A 175 -2.18 12.80 3.34
CA GLU A 175 -3.06 12.49 4.46
C GLU A 175 -3.22 10.97 4.60
N GLU A 176 -3.16 10.47 5.82
CA GLU A 176 -3.29 9.04 6.12
C GLU A 176 -4.71 8.70 6.58
N LEU A 177 -5.28 7.63 6.01
CA LEU A 177 -6.56 7.07 6.43
C LEU A 177 -6.44 5.55 6.62
N VAL A 178 -6.37 5.09 7.87
CA VAL A 178 -6.45 3.66 8.18
C VAL A 178 -7.92 3.23 8.23
N LEU A 179 -8.26 2.14 7.53
CA LEU A 179 -9.63 1.63 7.42
C LEU A 179 -9.78 0.29 8.19
N PRO A 180 -10.39 0.30 9.39
CA PRO A 180 -10.47 -0.87 10.25
C PRO A 180 -11.12 -2.09 9.58
N GLY A 181 -10.42 -3.23 9.56
CA GLY A 181 -10.97 -4.50 9.09
C GLY A 181 -11.18 -4.61 7.57
N VAL A 182 -10.64 -3.66 6.78
CA VAL A 182 -10.87 -3.60 5.32
C VAL A 182 -9.81 -4.39 4.55
N TRP A 183 -10.27 -5.27 3.66
CA TRP A 183 -9.43 -6.13 2.82
C TRP A 183 -9.16 -5.53 1.45
N HIS A 184 -8.05 -5.97 0.83
CA HIS A 184 -7.56 -5.47 -0.44
C HIS A 184 -8.51 -5.72 -1.62
N SER A 185 -9.10 -6.91 -1.66
CA SER A 185 -9.78 -7.47 -2.84
C SER A 185 -11.26 -7.69 -2.59
N PRO A 186 -12.13 -7.49 -3.60
CA PRO A 186 -13.54 -7.88 -3.50
C PRO A 186 -13.72 -9.39 -3.34
N ARG A 187 -12.74 -10.22 -3.76
CA ARG A 187 -12.73 -11.67 -3.56
C ARG A 187 -12.34 -11.99 -2.12
N ARG A 188 -13.34 -12.02 -1.24
CA ARG A 188 -13.20 -12.17 0.21
C ARG A 188 -14.25 -13.12 0.78
N LYS A 189 -14.08 -13.55 2.02
CA LYS A 189 -15.07 -14.39 2.72
C LYS A 189 -16.32 -13.58 3.06
N ALA A 190 -17.45 -14.25 3.21
CA ALA A 190 -18.69 -13.61 3.63
C ALA A 190 -18.49 -12.83 4.94
N GLY A 191 -18.98 -11.59 5.00
CA GLY A 191 -18.85 -10.71 6.16
C GLY A 191 -17.57 -9.87 6.23
N GLN A 192 -16.54 -10.16 5.41
CA GLN A 192 -15.38 -9.29 5.31
C GLN A 192 -15.72 -8.02 4.52
N LEU A 193 -15.10 -6.90 4.85
CA LEU A 193 -15.25 -5.63 4.14
C LEU A 193 -14.12 -5.44 3.12
N TRP A 194 -14.39 -4.77 2.00
CA TRP A 194 -13.35 -4.26 1.09
C TRP A 194 -13.64 -2.80 0.72
N TYR A 195 -12.67 -2.13 0.12
CA TYR A 195 -12.74 -0.69 -0.18
C TYR A 195 -14.01 -0.24 -0.92
N GLY A 196 -14.59 -1.11 -1.76
CA GLY A 196 -15.79 -0.81 -2.54
C GLY A 196 -17.12 -1.12 -1.86
N ASP A 197 -17.16 -1.60 -0.61
CA ASP A 197 -18.43 -1.77 0.11
C ASP A 197 -18.99 -0.42 0.57
N ALA A 198 -20.30 -0.23 0.50
CA ALA A 198 -20.94 1.05 0.82
C ALA A 198 -20.55 1.62 2.19
N ALA A 199 -20.45 0.77 3.22
CA ALA A 199 -20.03 1.16 4.56
C ALA A 199 -18.56 1.62 4.64
N VAL A 200 -17.71 1.14 3.73
CA VAL A 200 -16.30 1.56 3.62
C VAL A 200 -16.19 2.81 2.75
N GLN A 201 -16.94 2.86 1.64
CA GLN A 201 -17.01 4.04 0.76
C GLN A 201 -17.36 5.30 1.54
N GLN A 202 -18.32 5.24 2.47
CA GLN A 202 -18.70 6.37 3.31
C GLN A 202 -17.52 6.98 4.10
N GLN A 203 -16.50 6.18 4.42
CA GLN A 203 -15.34 6.63 5.20
C GLN A 203 -14.35 7.44 4.34
N TRP A 204 -14.13 7.04 3.09
CA TRP A 204 -13.13 7.66 2.21
C TRP A 204 -13.72 8.58 1.13
N GLN A 205 -14.99 8.43 0.73
CA GLN A 205 -15.58 9.20 -0.36
C GLN A 205 -15.68 10.70 -0.07
N GLN A 206 -15.75 11.07 1.21
CA GLN A 206 -15.75 12.48 1.64
C GLN A 206 -14.48 13.23 1.21
N TYR A 207 -13.37 12.52 1.00
CA TYR A 207 -12.12 13.09 0.52
C TYR A 207 -12.12 13.36 -0.99
N LEU A 208 -13.12 12.87 -1.73
CA LEU A 208 -13.29 13.17 -3.15
C LEU A 208 -13.86 14.57 -3.41
N LEU A 209 -14.30 15.28 -2.38
CA LEU A 209 -14.75 16.65 -2.50
C LEU A 209 -13.55 17.59 -2.63
N GLU A 210 -13.73 18.69 -3.35
CA GLU A 210 -12.72 19.73 -3.42
C GLU A 210 -12.37 20.23 -2.00
N PRO A 211 -11.08 20.37 -1.67
CA PRO A 211 -10.69 20.96 -0.40
C PRO A 211 -11.29 22.36 -0.32
N GLN A 212 -12.07 22.62 0.74
CA GLN A 212 -12.53 23.96 1.03
C GLN A 212 -11.30 24.84 1.18
N GLY A 213 -11.11 25.81 0.27
CA GLY A 213 -9.98 26.72 0.34
C GLY A 213 -9.99 27.41 1.70
N SER A 214 -8.87 27.36 2.42
CA SER A 214 -8.64 28.29 3.53
C SER A 214 -8.94 29.68 2.99
N ALA A 215 -10.00 30.32 3.49
CA ALA A 215 -10.32 31.68 3.13
C ALA A 215 -9.09 32.54 3.44
N VAL A 216 -8.30 32.86 2.41
CA VAL A 216 -7.23 33.85 2.54
C VAL A 216 -7.97 35.16 2.69
N GLY A 217 -8.09 35.60 3.95
CA GLY A 217 -8.59 36.92 4.30
C GLY A 217 -7.80 37.94 3.51
N SER A 218 -8.47 38.59 2.56
CA SER A 218 -7.98 39.80 1.94
C SER A 218 -8.15 40.90 2.99
N GLY A 219 -7.05 41.22 3.68
CA GLY A 219 -6.91 42.38 4.56
C GLY A 219 -5.82 43.29 4.02
#